data_AF-A0A8T2FRA4-F1
#
_entry.id   AF-A0A8T2FRA4-F1
#
_cell.length_a   1.000
_cell.length_b   1.000
_cell.length_c   1.000
_cell.angle_alpha   90.00
_cell.angle_beta   90.00
_cell.angle_gamma   90.00
#
_symmetry.space_group_name_H-M   'P 1'
#
loop_
_entity.id
_entity.type
_entity.pdbx_description
1 polymer ?
#
loop_
_entity_poly.entity_id
_entity_poly.type
_entity_poly.pdbx_seq_one_letter_code
_entity_poly.pdbx_strand_id
1 'polypeptide(L)'
;MRWNKKNVISLVSKSHHLPAPITPPLPEIYRIPNPLPKLPEISIPPTLTLSPSPKHSNFVNFLENNLPHHQTLTPQTLLGFLRSKLRHHPLYAHYDFAVFNWAATLDTFRHDHDSFLWMSRSLAATHRFDDLYRLLSFVAANPCPCSSVT
;
A
#
# COMPACT_ATOMS: atom_id res chain seq x y z
N MET A 1 -8.98 -35.45 0.69
CA MET A 1 -7.54 -35.39 1.02
C MET A 1 -7.37 -34.44 2.20
N ARG A 2 -6.78 -34.90 3.31
CA ARG A 2 -6.85 -34.29 4.65
C ARG A 2 -5.44 -33.89 5.09
N TRP A 3 -5.16 -32.60 5.27
CA TRP A 3 -3.83 -32.11 5.65
C TRP A 3 -3.53 -32.38 7.14
N ASN A 4 -2.37 -32.99 7.41
CA ASN A 4 -1.89 -33.41 8.72
C ASN A 4 -0.94 -32.33 9.31
N LYS A 5 -1.38 -31.65 10.37
CA LYS A 5 -0.72 -30.48 11.01
C LYS A 5 0.44 -30.81 11.96
N LYS A 6 1.14 -31.94 11.79
CA LYS A 6 2.12 -32.42 12.80
C LYS A 6 3.61 -32.16 12.51
N ASN A 7 3.94 -31.47 11.42
CA ASN A 7 5.35 -31.27 11.00
C ASN A 7 5.86 -29.82 11.06
N VAL A 8 5.27 -28.99 11.91
CA VAL A 8 5.80 -27.66 12.18
C VAL A 8 6.14 -27.61 13.67
N ILE A 9 7.41 -27.31 13.98
CA ILE A 9 8.05 -27.27 15.31
C ILE A 9 8.78 -28.58 15.69
N SER A 10 9.95 -28.78 15.09
CA SER A 10 11.03 -29.61 15.63
C SER A 10 12.39 -29.10 15.12
N LEU A 11 12.66 -27.81 15.29
CA LEU A 11 13.94 -27.21 14.88
C LEU A 11 14.74 -26.56 16.01
N VAL A 12 14.53 -26.98 17.26
CA VAL A 12 15.41 -26.60 18.38
C VAL A 12 15.49 -27.78 19.36
N SER A 13 16.24 -28.82 19.02
CA SER A 13 16.84 -29.71 20.03
C SER A 13 17.81 -30.67 19.36
N LYS A 14 19.09 -30.30 19.32
CA LYS A 14 20.29 -31.17 19.30
C LYS A 14 21.50 -30.37 18.81
N SER A 15 22.14 -29.66 19.72
CA SER A 15 23.57 -29.40 19.63
C SER A 15 24.14 -29.49 21.03
N HIS A 16 24.66 -30.67 21.37
CA HIS A 16 25.35 -30.96 22.63
C HIS A 16 26.85 -30.83 22.43
N HIS A 17 27.35 -29.61 22.28
CA HIS A 17 28.79 -29.33 22.42
C HIS A 17 28.97 -27.92 22.98
N LEU A 18 28.95 -27.80 24.32
CA LEU A 18 29.41 -26.60 25.02
C LEU A 18 30.86 -26.82 25.49
N PRO A 19 31.79 -25.88 25.27
CA PRO A 19 33.09 -25.88 25.95
C PRO A 19 32.93 -25.57 27.45
N ALA A 20 33.91 -26.02 28.25
CA ALA A 20 33.95 -25.87 29.70
C ALA A 20 33.85 -24.41 30.20
N PRO A 21 33.43 -24.18 31.48
CA PRO A 21 33.19 -22.84 32.00
C PRO A 21 34.51 -22.11 32.27
N ILE A 22 34.63 -20.91 31.71
CA ILE A 22 35.76 -20.01 31.96
C ILE A 22 35.42 -19.20 33.22
N THR A 23 36.18 -19.38 34.29
CA THR A 23 36.08 -18.61 35.53
C THR A 23 36.46 -17.15 35.26
N PRO A 24 35.63 -16.15 35.64
CA PRO A 24 36.00 -14.76 35.46
C PRO A 24 37.01 -14.31 36.55
N PRO A 25 38.00 -13.46 36.21
CA PRO A 25 38.88 -12.85 37.21
C PRO A 25 38.13 -11.76 38.02
N LEU A 26 38.58 -11.56 39.25
CA LEU A 26 38.06 -10.60 40.24
C LEU A 26 38.04 -9.16 39.69
N PRO A 27 37.02 -8.33 39.97
CA PRO A 27 36.91 -7.02 39.35
C PRO A 27 37.94 -6.04 39.94
N GLU A 28 38.89 -5.61 39.11
CA GLU A 28 39.67 -4.41 39.38
C GLU A 28 38.74 -3.20 39.41
N ILE A 29 38.77 -2.47 40.52
CA ILE A 29 38.06 -1.20 40.70
C ILE A 29 38.79 -0.17 39.83
N TYR A 30 38.35 -0.03 38.57
CA TYR A 30 38.78 1.06 37.71
C TYR A 30 38.16 2.37 38.24
N ARG A 31 39.01 3.17 38.89
CA ARG A 31 38.74 4.58 39.20
C ARG A 31 38.45 5.31 37.89
N ILE A 32 37.30 5.97 37.81
CA ILE A 32 36.90 6.83 36.70
C ILE A 32 37.53 8.22 36.89
N PRO A 33 38.36 8.73 35.96
CA PRO A 33 38.45 10.16 35.73
C PRO A 33 37.48 10.54 34.61
N ASN A 34 36.48 11.34 34.96
CA ASN A 34 35.49 12.06 34.13
C ASN A 34 35.89 12.38 32.65
N PRO A 35 34.92 12.55 31.71
CA PRO A 35 33.74 13.40 31.90
C PRO A 35 32.39 12.85 31.43
N LEU A 36 31.34 13.47 31.97
CA LEU A 36 29.92 13.24 31.71
C LEU A 36 29.63 13.15 30.19
N PRO A 37 28.89 12.13 29.71
CA PRO A 37 28.48 12.06 28.31
C PRO A 37 27.58 13.26 27.98
N LYS A 38 27.93 14.01 26.94
CA LYS A 38 27.01 15.01 26.37
C LYS A 38 25.76 14.29 25.90
N LEU A 39 24.61 14.73 26.42
CA LEU A 39 23.30 14.26 26.00
C LEU A 39 23.16 14.46 24.47
N PRO A 40 22.69 13.48 23.69
CA PRO A 40 22.50 13.66 22.27
C PRO A 40 21.54 14.82 22.04
N GLU A 41 21.96 15.79 21.20
CA GLU A 41 21.07 16.84 20.71
C GLU A 41 19.85 16.16 20.09
N ILE A 42 18.69 16.43 20.68
CA ILE A 42 17.40 16.02 20.16
C ILE A 42 17.23 16.74 18.83
N SER A 43 17.54 16.03 17.74
CA SER A 43 17.22 16.48 16.39
C SER A 43 15.70 16.59 16.31
N ILE A 44 15.22 17.83 16.31
CA ILE A 44 13.80 18.14 16.14
C ILE A 44 13.38 17.49 14.82
N PRO A 45 12.39 16.58 14.80
CA PRO A 45 11.94 15.99 13.55
C PRO A 45 11.48 17.11 12.64
N PRO A 46 11.82 17.08 11.33
CA PRO A 46 11.42 18.14 10.43
C PRO A 46 9.90 18.30 10.53
N THR A 47 9.46 19.52 10.83
CA THR A 47 8.05 19.89 10.76
C THR A 47 7.58 19.57 9.35
N LEU A 48 6.84 18.47 9.20
CA LEU A 48 6.28 18.01 7.93
C LEU A 48 5.22 19.01 7.49
N THR A 49 5.65 20.09 6.83
CA THR A 49 4.74 20.90 6.04
C THR A 49 4.29 20.04 4.86
N LEU A 50 2.99 19.70 4.84
CA LEU A 50 2.33 18.97 3.74
C LEU A 50 2.24 19.88 2.50
N SER A 51 3.38 20.30 1.96
CA SER A 51 3.42 20.98 0.67
C SER A 51 3.41 19.92 -0.43
N PRO A 52 2.46 19.97 -1.38
CA PRO A 52 2.43 19.03 -2.48
C PRO A 52 3.73 19.15 -3.29
N SER A 53 4.41 18.02 -3.47
CA SER A 53 5.58 17.93 -4.32
C SER A 53 5.26 18.43 -5.74
N PRO A 54 6.21 19.04 -6.47
CA PRO A 54 6.01 19.39 -7.88
C PRO A 54 5.48 18.22 -8.73
N LYS A 55 5.85 16.98 -8.40
CA LYS A 55 5.34 15.77 -9.06
C LYS A 55 3.85 15.55 -8.82
N HIS A 56 3.36 15.87 -7.62
CA HIS A 56 1.94 15.80 -7.30
C HIS A 56 1.15 16.86 -8.07
N SER A 57 1.63 18.11 -8.11
CA SER A 57 0.98 19.18 -8.88
C SER A 57 0.90 18.84 -10.38
N ASN A 58 1.96 18.26 -10.95
CA ASN A 58 1.94 17.81 -12.34
C ASN A 58 0.94 16.68 -12.62
N PHE A 59 0.75 15.77 -11.65
CA PHE A 59 -0.25 14.72 -11.75
C PHE A 59 -1.67 15.29 -11.68
N VAL A 60 -1.93 16.21 -10.76
CA VAL A 60 -3.23 16.89 -10.65
C VAL A 60 -3.54 17.66 -11.93
N ASN A 61 -2.60 18.44 -12.45
CA ASN A 61 -2.76 19.13 -13.74
C ASN A 61 -3.05 18.16 -14.89
N PHE A 62 -2.40 16.98 -14.89
CA PHE A 62 -2.69 15.95 -15.88
C PHE A 62 -4.12 15.43 -15.76
N LEU A 63 -4.61 15.17 -14.54
CA LEU A 63 -5.98 14.75 -14.30
C LEU A 63 -6.97 15.83 -14.76
N GLU A 64 -6.79 17.08 -14.36
CA GLU A 64 -7.68 18.19 -14.72
C GLU A 64 -7.80 18.39 -16.24
N ASN A 65 -6.70 18.23 -16.97
CA ASN A 65 -6.67 18.41 -18.42
C ASN A 65 -7.23 17.22 -19.21
N ASN A 66 -7.31 16.03 -18.63
CA ASN A 66 -7.66 14.81 -19.35
C ASN A 66 -8.90 14.08 -18.82
N LEU A 67 -9.29 14.31 -17.56
CA LEU A 67 -10.56 13.80 -17.06
C LEU A 67 -11.72 14.62 -17.63
N PRO A 68 -12.86 13.97 -17.90
CA PRO A 68 -14.12 14.68 -18.05
C PRO A 68 -14.35 15.55 -16.82
N HIS A 69 -14.84 16.78 -17.01
CA HIS A 69 -15.19 17.65 -15.89
C HIS A 69 -16.08 16.93 -14.88
N HIS A 70 -15.89 17.24 -13.60
CA HIS A 70 -16.48 16.50 -12.48
C HIS A 70 -18.02 16.36 -12.54
N GLN A 71 -18.71 17.34 -13.14
CA GLN A 71 -20.17 17.31 -13.32
C GLN A 71 -20.66 16.30 -14.38
N THR A 72 -19.77 15.81 -15.25
CA THR A 72 -20.10 14.85 -16.32
C THR A 72 -19.36 13.52 -16.18
N LEU A 73 -18.73 13.28 -15.02
CA LEU A 73 -18.01 12.04 -14.77
C LEU A 73 -19.00 10.88 -14.63
N THR A 74 -18.96 9.94 -15.57
CA THR A 74 -19.73 8.70 -15.56
C THR A 74 -18.77 7.52 -15.56
N PRO A 75 -19.21 6.31 -15.16
CA PRO A 75 -18.33 5.13 -15.18
C PRO A 75 -17.70 4.88 -16.55
N GLN A 76 -18.47 5.12 -17.62
CA GLN A 76 -18.01 4.93 -19.00
C GLN A 76 -16.95 5.97 -19.40
N THR A 77 -17.12 7.24 -19.01
CA THR A 77 -16.13 8.28 -19.32
C THR A 77 -14.84 8.11 -18.50
N LEU A 78 -14.96 7.72 -17.23
CA LEU A 78 -13.82 7.33 -16.39
C LEU A 78 -13.08 6.14 -17.00
N LEU A 79 -13.81 5.10 -17.39
CA LEU A 79 -13.23 3.89 -17.98
C LEU A 79 -12.53 4.18 -19.31
N GLY A 80 -13.12 5.04 -20.14
CA GLY A 80 -12.50 5.56 -21.36
C GLY A 80 -11.18 6.27 -21.08
N PHE A 81 -11.14 7.15 -20.08
CA PHE A 81 -9.92 7.84 -19.64
C PHE A 81 -8.85 6.85 -19.14
N LEU A 82 -9.23 5.92 -18.25
CA LEU A 82 -8.31 4.94 -17.68
C LEU A 82 -7.67 4.07 -18.78
N ARG A 83 -8.47 3.60 -19.74
CA ARG A 83 -8.00 2.75 -20.85
C ARG A 83 -7.11 3.48 -21.85
N SER A 84 -7.50 4.69 -22.24
CA SER A 84 -6.87 5.40 -23.36
C SER A 84 -5.71 6.29 -22.93
N LYS A 85 -5.86 7.03 -21.83
CA LYS A 85 -4.91 8.06 -21.40
C LYS A 85 -4.00 7.58 -20.28
N LEU A 86 -4.56 6.95 -19.24
CA LEU A 86 -3.80 6.65 -18.03
C LEU A 86 -2.98 5.36 -18.14
N ARG A 87 -3.57 4.28 -18.65
CA ARG A 87 -2.95 2.94 -18.68
C ARG A 87 -1.57 2.90 -19.36
N HIS A 88 -1.39 3.68 -20.41
CA HIS A 88 -0.14 3.71 -21.19
C HIS A 88 0.75 4.90 -20.80
N HIS A 89 0.38 5.67 -19.78
CA HIS A 89 1.15 6.84 -19.38
C HIS A 89 2.42 6.43 -18.62
N PRO A 90 3.63 6.80 -19.10
CA PRO A 90 4.88 6.29 -18.53
C PRO A 90 5.10 6.68 -17.07
N LEU A 91 4.50 7.79 -16.63
CA LEU A 91 4.66 8.32 -15.27
C LEU A 91 3.46 8.11 -14.37
N TYR A 92 2.28 7.80 -14.91
CA TYR A 92 1.03 7.87 -14.15
C TYR A 92 0.19 6.59 -14.22
N ALA A 93 0.59 5.60 -15.03
CA ALA A 93 -0.17 4.36 -15.18
C ALA A 93 -0.43 3.63 -13.86
N HIS A 94 0.51 3.69 -12.91
CA HIS A 94 0.37 3.05 -11.61
C HIS A 94 -0.65 3.72 -10.68
N TYR A 95 -1.12 4.93 -11.01
CA TYR A 95 -2.18 5.63 -10.26
C TYR A 95 -3.60 5.24 -10.71
N ASP A 96 -3.76 4.32 -11.68
CA ASP A 96 -5.07 3.89 -12.17
C ASP A 96 -6.04 3.43 -11.07
N PHE A 97 -5.56 2.63 -10.12
CA PHE A 97 -6.37 2.18 -9.00
C PHE A 97 -6.68 3.31 -8.00
N ALA A 98 -5.74 4.24 -7.81
CA ALA A 98 -5.96 5.41 -6.97
C ALA A 98 -7.04 6.33 -7.55
N VAL A 99 -6.98 6.63 -8.85
CA VAL A 99 -8.00 7.42 -9.56
C VAL A 99 -9.36 6.72 -9.53
N PHE A 100 -9.37 5.41 -9.70
CA PHE A 100 -10.59 4.60 -9.62
C PHE A 100 -11.25 4.65 -8.24
N ASN A 101 -10.47 4.55 -7.17
CA ASN A 101 -10.99 4.66 -5.80
C ASN A 101 -11.43 6.09 -5.48
N TRP A 102 -10.67 7.10 -5.93
CA TRP A 102 -11.07 8.50 -5.80
C TRP A 102 -12.43 8.78 -6.43
N ALA A 103 -12.72 8.23 -7.62
CA ALA A 103 -14.02 8.42 -8.24
C ALA A 103 -15.18 7.90 -7.37
N ALA A 104 -14.96 6.84 -6.58
CA ALA A 104 -15.96 6.30 -5.67
C ALA A 104 -16.23 7.19 -4.44
N THR A 105 -15.35 8.15 -4.15
CA THR A 105 -15.56 9.11 -3.05
C THR A 105 -16.49 10.26 -3.46
N LEU A 106 -16.87 10.33 -4.73
CA LEU A 106 -17.75 11.39 -5.23
C LEU A 106 -19.20 10.97 -5.04
N ASP A 107 -20.00 11.81 -4.39
CA ASP A 107 -21.39 11.48 -4.05
C ASP A 107 -22.25 11.18 -5.28
N THR A 108 -21.97 11.85 -6.39
CA THR A 108 -22.68 11.71 -7.67
C THR A 108 -22.21 10.53 -8.51
N PHE A 109 -21.19 9.80 -8.07
CA PHE A 109 -20.57 8.74 -8.85
C PHE A 109 -20.73 7.38 -8.16
N ARG A 110 -21.00 6.36 -8.98
CA ARG A 110 -21.08 4.95 -8.58
C ARG A 110 -20.46 4.12 -9.67
N HIS A 111 -19.57 3.19 -9.31
CA HIS A 111 -19.05 2.22 -10.26
C HIS A 111 -20.16 1.28 -10.74
N ASP A 112 -20.09 0.90 -12.00
CA ASP A 112 -20.96 -0.09 -12.65
C ASP A 112 -20.25 -1.46 -12.78
N HIS A 113 -20.96 -2.45 -13.32
CA HIS A 113 -20.39 -3.78 -13.53
C HIS A 113 -19.13 -3.75 -14.42
N ASP A 114 -19.15 -2.95 -15.48
CA ASP A 114 -18.07 -2.89 -16.48
C ASP A 114 -16.79 -2.27 -15.92
N SER A 115 -16.92 -1.21 -15.11
CA SER A 115 -15.80 -0.56 -14.43
C SER A 115 -15.14 -1.49 -13.41
N PHE A 116 -15.92 -2.21 -12.60
CA PHE A 116 -15.38 -3.24 -11.70
C PHE A 116 -14.72 -4.41 -12.43
N LEU A 117 -15.36 -4.92 -13.49
CA LEU A 117 -14.83 -6.01 -14.29
C LEU A 117 -13.50 -5.61 -14.97
N TRP A 118 -13.42 -4.40 -15.49
CA TRP A 118 -12.19 -3.92 -16.10
C TRP A 118 -11.08 -3.73 -15.07
N MET A 119 -11.38 -3.13 -13.91
CA MET A 119 -10.36 -2.91 -12.88
C MET A 119 -9.84 -4.23 -12.32
N SER A 120 -10.71 -5.20 -12.05
CA SER A 120 -10.28 -6.52 -11.58
C SER A 120 -9.36 -7.23 -12.58
N ARG A 121 -9.69 -7.19 -13.88
CA ARG A 121 -8.82 -7.71 -14.95
C ARG A 121 -7.49 -6.96 -15.04
N SER A 122 -7.51 -5.63 -14.93
CA SER A 122 -6.30 -4.80 -14.98
C SER A 122 -5.34 -5.14 -13.85
N LEU A 123 -5.85 -5.23 -12.61
CA LEU A 123 -5.06 -5.55 -11.42
C LEU A 123 -4.51 -6.98 -11.48
N ALA A 124 -5.32 -7.95 -11.90
CA ALA A 124 -4.88 -9.33 -12.07
C ALA A 124 -3.78 -9.45 -13.13
N ALA A 125 -3.95 -8.80 -14.30
CA ALA A 125 -2.97 -8.83 -15.39
C ALA A 125 -1.64 -8.13 -15.05
N THR A 126 -1.65 -7.22 -14.07
CA THR A 126 -0.47 -6.50 -13.59
C THR A 126 0.10 -7.08 -12.29
N HIS A 127 -0.42 -8.23 -11.84
CA HIS A 127 -0.03 -8.93 -10.61
C HIS A 127 -0.15 -8.07 -9.33
N ARG A 128 -1.04 -7.07 -9.34
CA ARG A 128 -1.32 -6.21 -8.18
C ARG A 128 -2.39 -6.84 -7.28
N PHE A 129 -2.05 -7.97 -6.68
CA PHE A 129 -3.00 -8.81 -5.93
C PHE A 129 -3.51 -8.16 -4.64
N ASP A 130 -2.69 -7.35 -3.96
CA ASP A 130 -3.13 -6.60 -2.77
C ASP A 130 -4.26 -5.62 -3.11
N ASP A 131 -4.11 -4.89 -4.22
CA ASP A 131 -5.13 -3.97 -4.71
C ASP A 131 -6.34 -4.72 -5.25
N LEU A 132 -6.15 -5.88 -5.89
CA LEU A 132 -7.26 -6.74 -6.30
C LEU A 132 -8.08 -7.21 -5.09
N TYR A 133 -7.42 -7.61 -4.00
CA TYR A 133 -8.09 -8.00 -2.77
C TYR A 133 -8.90 -6.83 -2.17
N ARG A 134 -8.33 -5.62 -2.17
CA ARG A 134 -9.03 -4.39 -1.74
C ARG A 134 -10.24 -4.11 -2.62
N LEU A 135 -10.10 -4.23 -3.95
CA LEU A 135 -11.21 -4.06 -4.88
C LEU A 135 -12.34 -5.05 -4.60
N LEU A 136 -12.03 -6.34 -4.44
CA LEU A 136 -13.05 -7.36 -4.18
C LEU A 136 -13.77 -7.12 -2.85
N SER A 137 -13.02 -6.70 -1.82
CA SER A 137 -13.60 -6.30 -0.53
C SER A 137 -14.53 -5.09 -0.68
N PHE A 138 -14.13 -4.11 -1.49
CA PHE A 138 -14.94 -2.93 -1.79
C PHE A 138 -16.23 -3.29 -2.55
N VAL A 139 -16.15 -4.17 -3.55
CA VAL A 139 -17.32 -4.64 -4.33
C VAL A 139 -18.31 -5.40 -3.45
N ALA A 140 -17.82 -6.23 -2.54
CA ALA A 140 -18.67 -6.97 -1.61
C ALA A 140 -19.44 -6.02 -0.66
N ALA A 141 -18.80 -4.91 -0.24
CA ALA A 141 -19.42 -3.90 0.60
C ALA A 141 -20.32 -2.91 -0.18
N ASN A 142 -20.04 -2.71 -1.47
CA ASN A 142 -20.71 -1.75 -2.34
C ASN A 142 -21.10 -2.42 -3.67
N PRO A 143 -22.04 -3.36 -3.65
CA PRO A 143 -22.42 -4.09 -4.84
C PRO A 143 -23.07 -3.17 -5.88
N CYS A 144 -22.90 -3.49 -7.18
CA CYS A 144 -23.56 -2.72 -8.23
C CYS A 144 -25.09 -2.87 -8.10
N PRO A 145 -25.89 -1.85 -8.46
CA PRO A 145 -27.35 -1.96 -8.50
C PRO A 145 -27.85 -3.13 -9.36
N CYS A 146 -27.09 -3.46 -10.41
CA CYS A 146 -27.36 -4.60 -11.29
C CYS A 146 -27.33 -5.98 -10.61
N SER A 147 -26.69 -6.11 -9.44
CA SER A 147 -26.53 -7.40 -8.76
C SER A 147 -27.75 -7.83 -7.94
N SER A 148 -28.69 -6.92 -7.67
CA SER A 148 -29.85 -7.17 -6.81
C SER A 148 -31.13 -7.55 -7.57
N VAL A 149 -31.09 -7.64 -8.91
CA VAL A 149 -32.22 -8.10 -9.71
C VAL A 149 -32.27 -9.64 -9.60
N THR A 150 -33.07 -10.12 -8.66
CA THR A 150 -33.44 -11.53 -8.51
C THR A 150 -34.94 -11.66 -8.62
#